data_AF-A0A5N6V2N3-F1
#
_entry.id   AF-A0A5N6V2N3-F1
#
_cell.length_a   1.000
_cell.length_b   1.000
_cell.length_c   1.000
_cell.angle_alpha   90.00
_cell.angle_beta   90.00
_cell.angle_gamma   90.00
#
_symmetry.space_group_name_H-M   'P 1'
#
loop_
_entity.id
_entity.type
_entity.pdbx_description
1 polymer ?
#
loop_
_entity_poly.entity_id
_entity_poly.type
_entity_poly.pdbx_seq_one_letter_code
_entity_poly.pdbx_strand_id
1 'polypeptide(L)'
;MQYEERDCHGQTPYLTSAPIQGERYPVKKIRITTWSHDQGWSSYPQDHGTFDNSWTWFDLRITRPAGREDISKDANSRLATNMHASKKTMCHEITYRRDENLRWVQNLEPGDSISIIPRALFPGWRNFVEKTSIEIYTTPVLIEGYIGKGEKVASDIPGRWSEALVL
;
A
#
# COMPACT_ATOMS: atom_id res chain seq x y z
N MET A 1 14.62 -5.81 -27.26
CA MET A 1 13.77 -4.69 -26.79
C MET A 1 14.00 -4.61 -25.28
N GLN A 2 14.65 -3.55 -24.80
CA GLN A 2 14.87 -3.36 -23.36
C GLN A 2 13.63 -2.62 -22.82
N TYR A 3 12.91 -3.23 -21.88
CA TYR A 3 11.82 -2.57 -21.15
C TYR A 3 12.33 -2.23 -19.76
N GLU A 4 12.02 -1.03 -19.30
CA GLU A 4 12.37 -0.50 -17.99
C GLU A 4 11.10 -0.29 -17.16
N GLU A 5 11.19 -0.18 -15.84
CA GLU A 5 10.00 -0.03 -14.97
C GLU A 5 9.12 1.19 -15.29
N ARG A 6 9.67 2.20 -15.95
CA ARG A 6 8.92 3.36 -16.47
C ARG A 6 7.94 2.99 -17.59
N ASP A 7 8.17 1.88 -18.28
CA ASP A 7 7.36 1.39 -19.39
C ASP A 7 6.16 0.57 -18.92
N CYS A 8 6.09 0.24 -17.62
CA CYS A 8 4.96 -0.46 -17.02
C CYS A 8 3.63 0.28 -17.27
N HIS A 9 2.68 -0.41 -17.89
CA HIS A 9 1.33 0.09 -18.07
C HIS A 9 0.62 0.30 -16.73
N GLY A 10 -0.19 1.37 -16.61
CA GLY A 10 -1.05 1.61 -15.45
C GLY A 10 -0.29 2.01 -14.18
N GLN A 11 0.09 3.29 -14.07
CA GLN A 11 0.57 3.88 -12.81
C GLN A 11 -0.57 4.30 -11.87
N THR A 12 -1.80 3.99 -12.24
CA THR A 12 -3.01 4.31 -11.49
C THR A 12 -3.08 3.44 -10.23
N PRO A 13 -3.21 4.03 -9.04
CA PRO A 13 -3.45 3.27 -7.83
C PRO A 13 -4.68 2.37 -7.94
N TYR A 14 -4.56 1.13 -7.48
CA TYR A 14 -5.71 0.24 -7.30
C TYR A 14 -6.49 0.63 -6.04
N LEU A 15 -5.76 0.90 -4.96
CA LEU A 15 -6.32 1.39 -3.71
C LEU A 15 -5.48 2.56 -3.19
N THR A 16 -6.14 3.60 -2.70
CA THR A 16 -5.52 4.71 -1.96
C THR A 16 -6.24 4.88 -0.64
N SER A 17 -5.49 4.96 0.45
CA SER A 17 -6.05 5.18 1.78
C SER A 17 -6.70 6.56 1.88
N ALA A 18 -7.65 6.70 2.81
CA ALA A 18 -8.02 8.02 3.30
C ALA A 18 -6.76 8.76 3.82
N PRO A 19 -6.77 10.10 3.83
CA PRO A 19 -5.68 10.87 4.42
C PRO A 19 -5.48 10.48 5.88
N ILE A 20 -4.22 10.26 6.26
CA ILE A 20 -3.83 9.91 7.62
C ILE A 20 -4.33 10.99 8.59
N GLN A 21 -4.85 10.57 9.73
CA GLN A 21 -5.37 11.44 10.78
C GLN A 21 -4.45 11.41 12.00
N GLY A 22 -4.54 12.44 12.84
CA GLY A 22 -3.86 12.52 14.14
C GLY A 22 -2.93 13.71 14.28
N GLU A 23 -2.05 13.64 15.28
CA GLU A 23 -1.03 14.65 15.53
C GLU A 23 0.20 14.45 14.64
N ARG A 24 1.27 15.23 14.87
CA ARG A 24 2.51 15.10 14.11
C ARG A 24 3.13 13.70 14.28
N TYR A 25 3.49 13.06 13.18
CA TYR A 25 4.03 11.70 13.14
C TYR A 25 3.13 10.67 13.84
N PRO A 26 1.85 10.52 13.42
CA PRO A 26 0.86 9.78 14.16
C PRO A 26 0.98 8.26 13.95
N VAL A 27 1.55 7.82 12.82
CA VAL A 27 1.58 6.41 12.42
C VAL A 27 2.44 5.58 13.36
N LYS A 28 1.92 4.43 13.78
CA LYS A 28 2.57 3.42 14.61
C LYS A 28 2.80 2.12 13.85
N LYS A 29 1.84 1.73 13.01
CA LYS A 29 1.88 0.50 12.21
C LYS A 29 1.07 0.69 10.94
N ILE A 30 1.53 0.09 9.85
CA ILE A 30 0.78 -0.06 8.60
C ILE A 30 0.75 -1.55 8.29
N ARG A 31 -0.43 -2.08 7.98
CA ARG A 31 -0.58 -3.46 7.47
C ARG A 31 -1.24 -3.39 6.11
N ILE A 32 -0.62 -4.04 5.13
CA ILE A 32 -1.09 -4.13 3.75
C ILE A 32 -1.32 -5.61 3.48
N THR A 33 -2.50 -5.94 2.98
CA THR A 33 -2.83 -7.31 2.57
C THR A 33 -3.36 -7.28 1.15
N THR A 34 -2.78 -8.08 0.25
CA THR A 34 -3.17 -8.14 -1.17
C THR A 34 -3.30 -9.58 -1.63
N TRP A 35 -4.39 -9.88 -2.34
CA TRP A 35 -4.64 -11.16 -3.00
C TRP A 35 -4.51 -10.95 -4.50
N SER A 36 -3.54 -11.61 -5.10
CA SER A 36 -3.24 -11.40 -6.52
C SER A 36 -2.51 -12.57 -7.16
N HIS A 37 -2.49 -12.55 -8.49
CA HIS A 37 -1.73 -13.48 -9.30
C HIS A 37 -1.32 -12.85 -10.63
N ASP A 38 -0.49 -13.58 -11.37
CA ASP A 38 -0.04 -13.21 -12.70
C ASP A 38 -0.98 -13.80 -13.77
N GLN A 39 -0.82 -13.41 -15.04
CA GLN A 39 -1.69 -13.87 -16.13
C GLN A 39 -1.62 -15.39 -16.41
N GLY A 40 -0.56 -16.06 -15.94
CA GLY A 40 -0.42 -17.51 -16.04
C GLY A 40 0.33 -17.99 -17.28
N TRP A 41 1.07 -17.12 -17.97
CA TRP A 41 1.82 -17.50 -19.17
C TRP A 41 3.17 -16.81 -19.25
N SER A 42 4.20 -17.55 -19.65
CA SER A 42 5.53 -17.04 -19.95
C SER A 42 6.26 -17.98 -20.91
N SER A 43 7.14 -17.43 -21.75
CA SER A 43 8.04 -18.18 -22.63
C SER A 43 9.21 -18.87 -21.89
N TYR A 44 9.30 -18.71 -20.57
CA TYR A 44 10.35 -19.27 -19.71
C TYR A 44 9.76 -20.34 -18.77
N PRO A 45 9.42 -21.54 -19.27
CA PRO A 45 8.76 -22.59 -18.49
C PRO A 45 9.57 -23.04 -17.26
N GLN A 46 10.89 -22.91 -17.29
CA GLN A 46 11.75 -23.25 -16.16
C GLN A 46 11.54 -22.35 -14.93
N ASP A 47 11.00 -21.15 -15.12
CA ASP A 47 10.73 -20.19 -14.03
C ASP A 47 9.27 -20.28 -13.54
N HIS A 48 8.43 -21.11 -14.18
CA HIS A 48 7.02 -21.23 -13.81
C HIS A 48 6.85 -21.70 -12.37
N GLY A 49 6.01 -21.00 -11.62
CA GLY A 49 5.76 -21.34 -10.22
C GLY A 49 6.85 -20.88 -9.24
N THR A 50 7.87 -20.17 -9.70
CA THR A 50 8.89 -19.55 -8.85
C THR A 50 8.66 -18.03 -8.72
N PHE A 51 9.52 -17.34 -7.97
CA PHE A 51 9.55 -15.87 -7.96
C PHE A 51 10.59 -15.29 -8.93
N ASP A 52 11.39 -16.16 -9.57
CA ASP A 52 12.46 -15.74 -10.47
C ASP A 52 11.86 -15.17 -11.76
N ASN A 53 12.47 -14.09 -12.26
CA ASN A 53 12.05 -13.42 -13.49
C ASN A 53 10.54 -13.11 -13.54
N SER A 54 9.89 -12.89 -12.40
CA SER A 54 8.48 -12.49 -12.36
C SER A 54 8.36 -10.99 -12.59
N TRP A 55 7.51 -10.62 -13.53
CA TRP A 55 7.35 -9.25 -14.00
C TRP A 55 6.01 -8.64 -13.62
N THR A 56 5.36 -9.19 -12.60
CA THR A 56 4.19 -8.58 -11.94
C THR A 56 4.44 -8.38 -10.45
N TRP A 57 4.23 -7.16 -9.97
CA TRP A 57 4.50 -6.77 -8.58
C TRP A 57 3.58 -5.63 -8.13
N PHE A 58 3.78 -5.14 -6.91
CA PHE A 58 3.10 -3.97 -6.36
C PHE A 58 4.10 -2.91 -5.93
N ASP A 59 3.84 -1.65 -6.28
CA ASP A 59 4.53 -0.50 -5.70
C ASP A 59 3.67 0.12 -4.60
N LEU A 60 4.32 0.55 -3.52
CA LEU A 60 3.74 1.49 -2.56
C LEU A 60 4.05 2.91 -3.00
N ARG A 61 3.08 3.82 -2.95
CA ARG A 61 3.31 5.25 -3.16
C ARG A 61 2.75 6.05 -2.00
N ILE A 62 3.50 7.05 -1.55
CA ILE A 62 3.02 8.04 -0.58
C ILE A 62 2.65 9.31 -1.36
N THR A 63 1.41 9.77 -1.18
CA THR A 63 0.94 11.05 -1.72
C THR A 63 0.80 12.04 -0.58
N ARG A 64 1.40 13.22 -0.74
CA ARG A 64 1.41 14.28 0.29
C ARG A 64 0.58 15.48 -0.17
N PRO A 65 -0.04 16.24 0.75
CA PRO A 65 -0.65 17.53 0.43
C PRO A 65 0.39 18.53 -0.12
N ALA A 66 -0.08 19.54 -0.88
CA ALA A 66 0.77 20.57 -1.44
C ALA A 66 1.59 21.31 -0.34
N GLY A 67 2.87 21.58 -0.62
CA GLY A 67 3.78 22.25 0.32
C GLY A 67 4.59 21.30 1.22
N ARG A 68 4.43 19.97 1.08
CA ARG A 68 5.19 18.92 1.78
C ARG A 68 6.04 18.10 0.81
N GLU A 69 7.12 18.69 0.31
CA GLU A 69 8.07 18.04 -0.61
C GLU A 69 9.24 17.33 0.12
N ASP A 70 9.17 17.24 1.45
CA ASP A 70 10.24 16.80 2.36
C ASP A 70 10.51 15.29 2.36
N ILE A 71 9.79 14.49 1.56
CA ILE A 71 10.16 13.10 1.29
C ILE A 71 10.34 12.89 -0.20
N SER A 72 11.61 12.72 -0.55
CA SER A 72 12.10 12.23 -1.83
C SER A 72 11.48 10.88 -2.17
N LYS A 73 11.29 10.68 -3.46
CA LYS A 73 11.22 9.48 -4.31
C LYS A 73 11.55 8.06 -3.76
N ASP A 74 12.04 7.92 -2.53
CA ASP A 74 12.47 6.69 -1.85
C ASP A 74 11.32 5.80 -1.34
N ALA A 75 10.06 6.27 -1.37
CA ALA A 75 8.92 5.49 -0.90
C ALA A 75 8.25 4.61 -1.97
N ASN A 76 8.69 4.68 -3.23
CA ASN A 76 8.28 3.70 -4.26
C ASN A 76 8.98 2.35 -4.00
N SER A 77 8.60 1.72 -2.89
CA SER A 77 9.09 0.40 -2.52
C SER A 77 8.27 -0.65 -3.26
N ARG A 78 8.95 -1.56 -3.95
CA ARG A 78 8.33 -2.80 -4.41
C ARG A 78 7.89 -3.59 -3.17
N LEU A 79 6.58 -3.73 -2.99
CA LEU A 79 5.95 -4.36 -1.82
C LEU A 79 6.04 -5.89 -1.86
N ALA A 80 5.64 -6.45 -3.00
CA ALA A 80 5.57 -7.88 -3.24
C ALA A 80 5.57 -8.16 -4.73
N THR A 81 6.12 -9.32 -5.10
CA THR A 81 6.14 -9.84 -6.48
C THR A 81 5.25 -11.07 -6.54
N ASN A 82 4.42 -11.19 -7.57
CA ASN A 82 3.63 -12.39 -7.78
C ASN A 82 4.53 -13.56 -8.24
N MET A 83 4.02 -14.78 -8.07
CA MET A 83 4.66 -15.97 -8.63
C MET A 83 4.62 -15.93 -10.16
N HIS A 84 5.74 -16.22 -10.78
CA HIS A 84 5.96 -16.18 -12.22
C HIS A 84 4.95 -17.07 -12.96
N ALA A 85 4.25 -16.48 -13.93
CA ALA A 85 3.33 -17.18 -14.84
C ALA A 85 2.35 -18.12 -14.12
N SER A 86 1.84 -17.70 -12.97
CA SER A 86 0.90 -18.50 -12.17
C SER A 86 -0.47 -17.84 -12.11
N LYS A 87 -1.53 -18.62 -12.33
CA LYS A 87 -2.93 -18.21 -12.11
C LYS A 87 -3.40 -18.43 -10.67
N LYS A 88 -2.53 -18.96 -9.80
CA LYS A 88 -2.88 -19.24 -8.41
C LYS A 88 -2.76 -17.96 -7.59
N THR A 89 -3.88 -17.48 -7.08
CA THR A 89 -3.94 -16.34 -6.16
C THR A 89 -3.15 -16.61 -4.91
N MET A 90 -2.26 -15.66 -4.59
CA MET A 90 -1.50 -15.65 -3.35
C MET A 90 -1.89 -14.45 -2.50
N CYS A 91 -1.83 -14.64 -1.18
CA CYS A 91 -2.00 -13.57 -0.21
C CYS A 91 -0.60 -13.04 0.17
N HIS A 92 -0.37 -11.76 -0.12
CA HIS A 92 0.80 -11.00 0.31
C HIS A 92 0.40 -10.15 1.50
N GLU A 93 1.00 -10.41 2.68
CA GLU A 93 0.79 -9.61 3.88
C GLU A 93 2.10 -8.96 4.31
N ILE A 94 2.14 -7.62 4.31
CA ILE A 94 3.29 -6.83 4.72
C ILE A 94 2.87 -5.95 5.90
N THR A 95 3.68 -5.96 6.96
CA THR A 95 3.51 -5.06 8.10
C THR A 95 4.75 -4.19 8.23
N TYR A 96 4.55 -2.88 8.30
CA TYR A 96 5.57 -1.91 8.65
C TYR A 96 5.27 -1.34 10.03
N ARG A 97 6.27 -1.33 10.91
CA ARG A 97 6.15 -0.71 12.23
C ARG A 97 7.09 0.48 12.37
N ARG A 98 6.68 1.44 13.19
CA ARG A 98 7.47 2.66 13.42
C ARG A 98 8.83 2.38 14.07
N ASP A 99 8.90 1.34 14.90
CA ASP A 99 10.10 0.92 15.65
C ASP A 99 11.11 0.14 14.78
N GLU A 100 10.76 -0.23 13.55
CA GLU A 100 11.66 -0.88 12.58
C GLU A 100 12.63 0.10 11.87
N ASN A 101 12.77 1.33 12.39
CA ASN A 101 13.68 2.38 11.87
C ASN A 101 13.47 2.75 10.39
N LEU A 102 12.25 2.56 9.87
CA LEU A 102 11.87 2.95 8.52
C LEU A 102 11.56 4.44 8.48
N ARG A 103 12.53 5.25 8.00
CA ARG A 103 12.41 6.73 7.94
C ARG A 103 11.12 7.20 7.28
N TRP A 104 10.69 6.53 6.21
CA TRP A 104 9.46 6.91 5.51
C TRP A 104 8.22 6.71 6.39
N VAL A 105 8.15 5.64 7.20
CA VAL A 105 7.05 5.41 8.16
C VAL A 105 7.07 6.45 9.28
N GLN A 106 8.26 6.75 9.81
CA GLN A 106 8.44 7.70 10.91
C GLN A 106 8.08 9.13 10.52
N ASN A 107 8.23 9.47 9.24
CA ASN A 107 7.97 10.80 8.70
C ASN A 107 6.57 10.95 8.08
N LEU A 108 5.71 9.93 8.15
CA LEU A 108 4.30 10.06 7.75
C LEU A 108 3.58 11.03 8.66
N GLU A 109 2.81 11.94 8.07
CA GLU A 109 2.10 12.99 8.79
C GLU A 109 0.61 13.02 8.45
N PRO A 110 -0.21 13.75 9.24
CA PRO A 110 -1.61 13.93 8.91
C PRO A 110 -1.78 14.55 7.52
N GLY A 111 -2.71 14.03 6.75
CA GLY A 111 -2.93 14.42 5.35
C GLY A 111 -2.20 13.56 4.32
N ASP A 112 -1.15 12.83 4.69
CA ASP A 112 -0.51 11.86 3.78
C ASP A 112 -1.46 10.70 3.46
N SER A 113 -1.38 10.17 2.24
CA SER A 113 -2.12 8.98 1.80
C SER A 113 -1.16 7.91 1.27
N ILE A 114 -1.51 6.64 1.48
CA ILE A 114 -0.76 5.48 0.97
C ILE A 114 -1.55 4.86 -0.17
N SER A 115 -0.87 4.61 -1.30
CA SER A 115 -1.43 4.01 -2.49
C SER A 115 -0.73 2.69 -2.81
N ILE A 116 -1.49 1.70 -3.27
CA ILE A 116 -0.99 0.41 -3.76
C ILE A 116 -1.22 0.35 -5.26
N ILE A 117 -0.16 0.06 -6.02
CA ILE A 117 -0.17 0.14 -7.48
C ILE A 117 0.28 -1.21 -8.05
N PRO A 118 -0.61 -2.01 -8.65
CA PRO A 118 -0.20 -3.21 -9.37
C PRO A 118 0.59 -2.83 -10.61
N ARG A 119 1.68 -3.54 -10.87
CA ARG A 119 2.59 -3.29 -11.98
C ARG A 119 2.75 -4.55 -12.81
N ALA A 120 2.95 -4.35 -14.10
CA ALA A 120 3.35 -5.36 -15.07
C ALA A 120 4.32 -4.73 -16.07
N LEU A 121 5.52 -5.30 -16.22
CA LEU A 121 6.58 -4.66 -17.02
C LEU A 121 6.34 -4.79 -18.53
N PHE A 122 5.99 -5.98 -18.99
CA PHE A 122 5.89 -6.29 -20.42
C PHE A 122 4.41 -6.31 -20.87
N PRO A 123 4.09 -5.95 -22.12
CA PRO A 123 2.70 -5.89 -22.61
C PRO A 123 1.90 -7.19 -22.48
N GLY A 124 2.58 -8.35 -22.53
CA GLY A 124 1.98 -9.67 -22.34
C GLY A 124 1.78 -10.06 -20.87
N TRP A 125 2.24 -9.24 -19.93
CA TRP A 125 2.12 -9.47 -18.49
C TRP A 125 0.98 -8.66 -17.90
N ARG A 126 0.29 -9.26 -16.93
CA ARG A 126 -0.85 -8.62 -16.27
C ARG A 126 -0.96 -9.09 -14.83
N ASN A 127 -0.93 -8.14 -13.91
CA ASN A 127 -1.19 -8.39 -12.50
C ASN A 127 -2.70 -8.35 -12.25
N PHE A 128 -3.27 -9.48 -11.86
CA PHE A 128 -4.68 -9.58 -11.47
C PHE A 128 -4.80 -9.45 -9.96
N VAL A 129 -5.52 -8.43 -9.52
CA VAL A 129 -5.77 -8.15 -8.10
C VAL A 129 -7.21 -8.56 -7.79
N GLU A 130 -7.39 -9.50 -6.87
CA GLU A 130 -8.71 -9.88 -6.37
C GLU A 130 -9.16 -8.96 -5.23
N LYS A 131 -8.25 -8.67 -4.29
CA LYS A 131 -8.54 -7.84 -3.12
C LYS A 131 -7.28 -7.18 -2.61
N THR A 132 -7.41 -5.96 -2.09
CA THR A 132 -6.34 -5.25 -1.36
C THR A 132 -6.93 -4.50 -0.18
N SER A 133 -6.21 -4.45 0.94
CA SER A 133 -6.51 -3.61 2.11
C SER A 133 -5.28 -2.85 2.60
N ILE A 134 -5.51 -1.67 3.16
CA ILE A 134 -4.51 -0.86 3.87
C ILE A 134 -5.09 -0.51 5.24
N GLU A 135 -4.42 -0.98 6.30
CA GLU A 135 -4.77 -0.71 7.69
C GLU A 135 -3.69 0.19 8.30
N ILE A 136 -4.04 1.43 8.64
CA ILE A 136 -3.12 2.39 9.25
C ILE A 136 -3.51 2.59 10.72
N TYR A 137 -2.58 2.27 11.62
CA TYR A 137 -2.74 2.43 13.05
C TYR A 137 -1.99 3.68 13.50
N THR A 138 -2.71 4.62 14.10
CA THR A 138 -2.17 5.91 14.54
C THR A 138 -2.23 6.06 16.06
N THR A 139 -1.54 7.07 16.59
CA THR A 139 -1.87 7.59 17.93
C THR A 139 -3.34 8.00 17.97
N PRO A 140 -4.04 7.81 19.11
CA PRO A 140 -5.39 8.32 19.30
C PRO A 140 -5.45 9.82 19.05
N VAL A 141 -6.55 10.28 18.46
CA VAL A 141 -6.85 11.71 18.32
C VAL A 141 -7.77 12.07 19.47
N LEU A 142 -7.38 13.02 20.31
CA LEU A 142 -8.30 13.59 21.27
C LEU A 142 -9.27 14.49 20.51
N ILE A 143 -10.50 14.01 20.29
CA ILE A 143 -11.58 14.86 19.80
C ILE A 143 -12.11 15.61 21.03
N GLU A 144 -11.74 16.88 21.19
CA GLU A 144 -12.40 17.76 22.15
C GLU A 144 -13.81 18.08 21.63
N GLY A 145 -14.76 17.20 21.95
CA GLY A 145 -16.18 17.52 21.83
C GLY A 145 -16.58 18.46 22.96
N TYR A 146 -17.06 19.66 22.63
CA TYR A 146 -17.86 20.47 23.55
C TYR A 146 -19.16 19.73 23.85
N ILE A 147 -19.13 18.86 24.86
CA ILE A 147 -20.33 18.39 25.53
C ILE A 147 -20.56 19.34 26.71
N GLY A 148 -21.71 20.01 26.72
CA GLY A 148 -22.11 20.90 27.80
C GLY A 148 -21.97 20.19 29.15
N LYS A 149 -21.24 20.83 30.07
CA LYS A 149 -21.09 20.53 31.50
C LYS A 149 -21.26 19.06 31.92
N GLY A 150 -20.12 18.42 32.17
CA GLY A 150 -20.01 17.29 33.09
C GLY A 150 -19.42 16.05 32.44
N GLU A 151 -18.22 15.71 32.89
CA GLU A 151 -17.46 14.47 32.60
C GLU A 151 -16.70 14.41 31.26
N LYS A 152 -15.36 14.34 31.39
CA LYS A 152 -14.45 14.01 30.31
C LYS A 152 -14.48 12.50 30.13
N VAL A 153 -14.92 12.02 28.96
CA VAL A 153 -14.70 10.62 28.55
C VAL A 153 -13.81 10.64 27.32
N ALA A 154 -12.60 10.11 27.45
CA ALA A 154 -11.74 9.82 26.30
C ALA A 154 -12.41 8.68 25.51
N SER A 155 -12.67 8.91 24.22
CA SER A 155 -13.18 7.86 23.33
C SER A 155 -12.06 7.34 22.44
N ASP A 156 -11.72 6.06 22.63
CA ASP A 156 -10.83 5.30 21.75
C ASP A 156 -11.67 4.78 20.57
N ILE A 157 -11.67 5.49 19.44
CA ILE A 157 -12.25 4.96 18.19
C ILE A 157 -11.10 4.44 17.30
N PRO A 158 -10.81 3.13 17.29
CA PRO A 158 -9.86 2.57 16.33
C PRO A 158 -10.51 2.41 14.95
N GLY A 159 -9.74 2.74 13.90
CA GLY A 159 -9.85 2.15 12.57
C GLY A 159 -11.12 2.47 11.77
N ARG A 160 -11.05 3.52 10.92
CA ARG A 160 -12.03 3.70 9.84
C ARG A 160 -11.75 2.68 8.74
N TRP A 161 -12.66 1.73 8.57
CA TRP A 161 -12.65 0.74 7.48
C TRP A 161 -12.83 1.44 6.13
N SER A 162 -11.97 1.12 5.16
CA SER A 162 -12.25 1.33 3.74
C SER A 162 -12.26 -0.03 3.07
N GLU A 163 -13.41 -0.70 3.09
CA GLU A 163 -13.66 -1.85 2.21
C GLU A 163 -14.19 -1.30 0.89
N ALA A 164 -13.37 -1.36 -0.15
CA ALA A 164 -13.86 -1.32 -1.51
C ALA A 164 -14.00 -2.77 -1.99
N LEU A 165 -15.21 -3.33 -1.88
CA LEU A 165 -15.62 -4.47 -2.70
C LEU A 165 -15.86 -3.91 -4.11
N VAL A 166 -15.02 -4.28 -5.05
CA VAL A 166 -15.27 -4.02 -6.47
C VAL A 166 -15.77 -5.34 -7.07
N LEU A 167 -17.00 -5.31 -7.60
CA LEU A 167 -17.59 -6.38 -8.42
C LEU A 167 -16.92 -6.45 -9.79
#